data_AF-S9V0V5-F1
#
_entry.id   AF-S9V0V5-F1
#
_cell.length_a   1.000
_cell.length_b   1.000
_cell.length_c   1.000
_cell.angle_alpha   90.00
_cell.angle_beta   90.00
_cell.angle_gamma   90.00
#
_symmetry.space_group_name_H-M   'P 1'
#
loop_
_entity.id
_entity.type
_entity.pdbx_description
1 polymer ?
#
loop_
_entity_poly.entity_id
_entity_poly.type
_entity_poly.pdbx_seq_one_letter_code
_entity_poly.pdbx_strand_id
1 'polypeptide(L)'
;MSGRAATHEVPTVTYPSRLGTVVMDFPSNDLIDLLISVNFQNQSHLSTVLPPLTPECTQVNCSCVAGDARVEAAGRGTVAARDVVVGDALPGAAPGEWCRVVAVAAAGRGVVHGDFTADHLVVGARGVVAASGAGGGRARETDRVNIATACPAVRLASGALFTPLSTAFCARPLDWRSYGALYAAIARVVARTGAFWFDPSVYVDGGGGAVSWAAGLPAVCDAMTACAASGERCAAFEAAAARWIDAHVPAALRARVRRAYPRLGDAAAASGNLLADVRPRAWVRAVAALRTRRAAAALVAVCCCLLATAVARCRRGCAAPSVAPAASPG
;
A
#
# COMPACT_ATOMS: atom_id res chain seq x y z
N MET A 1 -37.99 -36.68 -10.11
CA MET A 1 -37.16 -35.55 -10.57
C MET A 1 -36.34 -35.06 -9.37
N SER A 2 -35.08 -35.49 -9.27
CA SER A 2 -34.18 -35.15 -8.17
C SER A 2 -33.12 -34.18 -8.73
N GLY A 3 -33.23 -32.90 -8.38
CA GLY A 3 -32.27 -31.88 -8.77
C GLY A 3 -31.11 -31.85 -7.79
N ARG A 4 -29.92 -32.27 -8.22
CA ARG A 4 -28.67 -32.12 -7.47
C ARG A 4 -28.33 -30.63 -7.35
N ALA A 5 -28.13 -30.17 -6.10
CA ALA A 5 -27.55 -28.87 -5.81
C ALA A 5 -26.09 -28.85 -6.30
N ALA A 6 -25.77 -27.92 -7.20
CA ALA A 6 -24.41 -27.65 -7.62
C ALA A 6 -23.67 -26.95 -6.48
N THR A 7 -22.72 -27.64 -5.86
CA THR A 7 -21.75 -27.04 -4.95
C THR A 7 -20.79 -26.18 -5.76
N HIS A 8 -20.90 -24.86 -5.62
CA HIS A 8 -19.92 -23.92 -6.16
C HIS A 8 -18.63 -24.03 -5.33
N GLU A 9 -17.62 -24.71 -5.87
CA GLU A 9 -16.24 -24.57 -5.40
C GLU A 9 -15.78 -23.12 -5.68
N VAL A 10 -15.59 -22.35 -4.61
CA VAL A 10 -14.85 -21.09 -4.68
C VAL A 10 -13.38 -21.48 -4.91
N PRO A 11 -12.74 -21.02 -6.00
CA PRO A 11 -11.34 -21.37 -6.25
C PRO A 11 -10.48 -20.86 -5.10
N THR A 12 -9.87 -21.78 -4.37
CA THR A 12 -8.90 -21.50 -3.31
C THR A 12 -7.70 -20.82 -3.97
N VAL A 13 -7.62 -19.49 -3.89
CA VAL A 13 -6.47 -18.74 -4.39
C VAL A 13 -5.30 -19.05 -3.48
N THR A 14 -4.43 -19.96 -3.91
CA THR A 14 -3.19 -20.27 -3.22
C THR A 14 -2.24 -19.08 -3.38
N TYR A 15 -2.21 -18.21 -2.38
CA TYR A 15 -1.22 -17.14 -2.30
C TYR A 15 0.18 -17.77 -2.30
N PRO A 16 1.16 -17.20 -3.01
CA PRO A 16 2.52 -17.71 -2.94
C PRO A 16 2.94 -17.69 -1.47
N SER A 17 3.36 -18.85 -0.96
CA SER A 17 3.87 -19.06 0.40
C SER A 17 5.13 -18.22 0.73
N ARG A 18 5.56 -17.41 -0.24
CA ARG A 18 6.62 -16.41 -0.20
C ARG A 18 6.17 -15.17 -0.98
N LEU A 19 5.03 -14.55 -0.63
CA LEU A 19 4.98 -13.09 -0.64
C LEU A 19 6.12 -12.71 0.29
N GLY A 20 7.33 -12.52 -0.27
CA GLY A 20 8.55 -12.49 0.52
C GLY A 20 8.33 -11.60 1.73
N THR A 21 8.84 -12.01 2.88
CA THR A 21 9.14 -11.09 3.96
C THR A 21 10.04 -10.03 3.35
N VAL A 22 9.43 -9.01 2.75
CA VAL A 22 10.07 -7.73 2.60
C VAL A 22 10.14 -7.30 4.05
N VAL A 23 11.27 -7.63 4.68
CA VAL A 23 11.73 -6.97 5.89
C VAL A 23 11.98 -5.52 5.47
N MET A 24 10.88 -4.80 5.20
CA MET A 24 10.83 -3.42 5.57
C MET A 24 10.87 -3.53 7.08
N ASP A 25 12.00 -3.14 7.67
CA ASP A 25 12.06 -2.75 9.08
C ASP A 25 11.02 -1.63 9.25
N PHE A 26 9.76 -2.00 9.34
CA PHE A 26 8.83 -1.35 10.23
C PHE A 26 9.58 -1.37 11.56
N PRO A 27 9.79 -0.22 12.23
CA PRO A 27 10.08 -0.34 13.66
C PRO A 27 8.97 -1.26 14.20
N SER A 28 9.33 -2.30 14.96
CA SER A 28 8.43 -3.40 15.39
C SER A 28 6.98 -2.92 15.42
N ASN A 29 6.02 -3.67 14.88
CA ASN A 29 4.62 -3.24 14.84
C ASN A 29 4.19 -2.62 16.18
N ASP A 30 4.72 -3.09 17.31
CA ASP A 30 4.72 -2.45 18.63
C ASP A 30 4.95 -0.93 18.69
N LEU A 31 5.89 -0.33 17.94
CA LEU A 31 6.21 1.10 17.97
C LEU A 31 5.27 1.92 17.09
N ILE A 32 4.78 1.38 15.98
CA ILE A 32 3.69 1.99 15.20
C ILE A 32 2.38 1.81 15.95
N ASP A 33 2.13 0.65 16.53
CA ASP A 33 1.02 0.35 17.43
C ASP A 33 1.09 1.23 18.66
N LEU A 34 2.26 1.50 19.24
CA LEU A 34 2.43 2.40 20.38
C LEU A 34 2.23 3.85 19.94
N LEU A 35 2.78 4.30 18.81
CA LEU A 35 2.58 5.67 18.34
C LEU A 35 1.12 5.92 17.97
N ILE A 36 0.48 4.97 17.29
CA ILE A 36 -0.95 5.03 16.96
C ILE A 36 -1.77 4.92 18.24
N SER A 37 -1.50 3.97 19.14
CA SER A 37 -2.27 3.75 20.37
C SER A 37 -2.10 4.87 21.40
N VAL A 38 -0.91 5.46 21.54
CA VAL A 38 -0.67 6.60 22.45
C VAL A 38 -1.34 7.85 21.92
N ASN A 39 -1.31 8.08 20.60
CA ASN A 39 -2.08 9.17 20.00
C ASN A 39 -3.59 8.87 20.16
N PHE A 40 -4.05 7.63 19.99
CA PHE A 40 -5.46 7.23 20.12
C PHE A 40 -6.01 7.30 21.55
N GLN A 41 -5.26 6.84 22.56
CA GLN A 41 -5.69 6.93 23.96
C GLN A 41 -5.86 8.40 24.37
N ASN A 42 -5.00 9.29 23.88
CA ASN A 42 -5.13 10.73 24.10
C ASN A 42 -6.26 11.38 23.25
N GLN A 43 -6.78 10.67 22.24
CA GLN A 43 -7.89 11.12 21.38
C GLN A 43 -9.26 10.65 21.88
N SER A 44 -9.32 9.63 22.75
CA SER A 44 -10.57 9.14 23.33
C SER A 44 -11.34 10.20 24.14
N HIS A 45 -10.63 11.21 24.65
CA HIS A 45 -11.21 12.40 25.30
C HIS A 45 -11.65 13.52 24.33
N LEU A 46 -11.30 13.44 23.04
CA LEU A 46 -11.72 14.39 22.00
C LEU A 46 -12.86 13.84 21.12
N SER A 47 -13.14 12.53 21.19
CA SER A 47 -14.35 11.92 20.62
C SER A 47 -15.65 12.44 21.25
N THR A 48 -15.59 13.17 22.37
CA THR A 48 -16.75 13.74 23.05
C THR A 48 -17.19 15.11 22.51
N VAL A 49 -16.45 15.70 21.58
CA VAL A 49 -16.76 17.05 21.03
C VAL A 49 -17.30 16.99 19.60
N LEU A 50 -17.31 15.82 18.96
CA LEU A 50 -17.98 15.63 17.68
C LEU A 50 -19.32 14.94 17.92
N PRO A 51 -20.45 15.47 17.41
CA PRO A 51 -21.73 14.78 17.48
C PRO A 51 -21.62 13.38 16.86
N PRO A 52 -22.51 12.43 17.19
CA PRO A 52 -22.60 11.18 16.45
C PRO A 52 -23.00 11.51 15.02
N LEU A 53 -22.01 11.73 14.17
CA LEU A 53 -22.21 11.91 12.74
C LEU A 53 -22.39 10.52 12.19
N THR A 54 -23.62 10.22 11.75
CA THR A 54 -23.87 9.19 10.74
C THR A 54 -23.87 9.90 9.37
N PRO A 55 -22.72 10.11 8.72
CA PRO A 55 -22.74 10.44 7.32
C PRO A 55 -22.82 9.11 6.58
N GLU A 56 -24.02 8.79 6.07
CA GLU A 56 -24.10 7.88 4.95
C GLU A 56 -23.16 8.41 3.85
N CYS A 57 -22.25 7.56 3.38
CA CYS A 57 -21.51 7.77 2.15
C CYS A 57 -22.47 7.79 0.96
N THR A 58 -23.25 8.86 0.81
CA THR A 58 -24.34 8.93 -0.17
C THR A 58 -23.91 9.36 -1.55
N GLN A 59 -22.73 9.95 -1.75
CA GLN A 59 -22.42 10.59 -3.04
C GLN A 59 -21.03 10.37 -3.64
N VAL A 60 -20.05 9.77 -2.95
CA VAL A 60 -18.74 9.50 -3.58
C VAL A 60 -18.23 8.14 -3.11
N ASN A 61 -18.15 7.20 -4.06
CA ASN A 61 -17.41 5.92 -4.03
C ASN A 61 -16.71 5.60 -2.70
N CYS A 62 -17.51 5.21 -1.69
CA CYS A 62 -16.96 4.63 -0.48
C CYS A 62 -16.66 3.17 -0.79
N SER A 63 -15.39 2.98 -1.07
CA SER A 63 -14.79 1.69 -1.34
C SER A 63 -14.66 0.87 -0.06
N CYS A 64 -15.50 -0.15 0.09
CA CYS A 64 -15.75 -0.78 1.39
C CYS A 64 -15.69 -2.30 1.35
N VAL A 65 -15.54 -2.87 2.54
CA VAL A 65 -15.82 -4.28 2.81
C VAL A 65 -17.32 -4.46 3.06
N ALA A 66 -17.88 -5.57 2.59
CA ALA A 66 -19.24 -5.98 2.90
C ALA A 66 -19.38 -6.20 4.41
N GLY A 67 -20.37 -5.58 5.04
CA GLY A 67 -20.56 -5.57 6.48
C GLY A 67 -20.85 -6.96 7.06
N ASP A 68 -21.38 -7.87 6.25
CA ASP A 68 -21.60 -9.28 6.58
C ASP A 68 -20.44 -10.21 6.17
N ALA A 69 -19.37 -9.69 5.57
CA ALA A 69 -18.14 -10.46 5.37
C ALA A 69 -17.60 -10.92 6.73
N ARG A 70 -17.03 -12.13 6.76
CA ARG A 70 -16.59 -12.76 8.01
C ARG A 70 -15.11 -12.52 8.22
N VAL A 71 -14.71 -12.17 9.44
CA VAL A 71 -13.32 -11.94 9.82
C VAL A 71 -13.05 -12.53 11.20
N GLU A 72 -11.87 -13.10 11.40
CA GLU A 72 -11.42 -13.52 12.72
C GLU A 72 -10.95 -12.31 13.51
N ALA A 73 -11.49 -12.11 14.72
CA ALA A 73 -11.01 -11.11 15.66
C ALA A 73 -10.38 -11.81 16.86
N ALA A 74 -9.14 -11.46 17.21
CA ALA A 74 -8.42 -12.06 18.32
C ALA A 74 -9.23 -11.97 19.62
N GLY A 75 -9.44 -13.11 20.29
CA GLY A 75 -10.24 -13.20 21.53
C GLY A 75 -11.75 -13.09 21.35
N ARG A 76 -12.26 -12.79 20.14
CA ARG A 76 -13.69 -12.71 19.83
C ARG A 76 -14.17 -13.76 18.81
N GLY A 77 -13.25 -14.45 18.14
CA GLY A 77 -13.55 -15.43 17.09
C GLY A 77 -14.09 -14.77 15.82
N THR A 78 -14.85 -15.52 15.03
CA THR A 78 -15.39 -15.05 13.74
C THR A 78 -16.54 -14.06 13.93
N VAL A 79 -16.30 -12.79 13.62
CA VAL A 79 -17.30 -11.70 13.64
C VAL A 79 -17.67 -11.26 12.23
N ALA A 80 -18.77 -10.51 12.09
CA ALA A 80 -19.06 -9.82 10.84
C ALA A 80 -18.20 -8.54 10.75
N ALA A 81 -17.83 -8.11 9.54
CA ALA A 81 -16.99 -6.93 9.34
C ALA A 81 -17.60 -5.65 9.94
N ARG A 82 -18.93 -5.51 9.94
CA ARG A 82 -19.64 -4.39 10.57
C ARG A 82 -19.53 -4.36 12.10
N ASP A 83 -19.18 -5.50 12.72
CA ASP A 83 -19.06 -5.66 14.18
C ASP A 83 -17.60 -5.51 14.67
N VAL A 84 -16.68 -5.24 13.74
CA VAL A 84 -15.27 -4.91 14.03
C VAL A 84 -15.22 -3.53 14.67
N VAL A 85 -14.42 -3.41 15.73
CA VAL A 85 -14.23 -2.14 16.45
C VAL A 85 -12.75 -1.75 16.49
N VAL A 86 -12.49 -0.46 16.73
CA VAL A 86 -11.12 0.03 16.96
C VAL A 86 -10.50 -0.72 18.13
N GLY A 87 -9.27 -1.20 17.94
CA GLY A 87 -8.55 -2.01 18.92
C GLY A 87 -8.66 -3.52 18.72
N ASP A 88 -9.63 -4.03 17.94
CA ASP A 88 -9.62 -5.44 17.53
C ASP A 88 -8.31 -5.78 16.80
N ALA A 89 -7.86 -7.03 16.87
CA ALA A 89 -6.73 -7.51 16.08
C ALA A 89 -7.19 -8.56 15.09
N LEU A 90 -6.90 -8.32 13.80
CA LEU A 90 -7.34 -9.16 12.67
C LEU A 90 -6.14 -9.87 12.03
N PRO A 91 -6.29 -11.05 11.40
CA PRO A 91 -5.18 -11.73 10.75
C PRO A 91 -4.60 -10.90 9.60
N GLY A 92 -3.28 -10.78 9.56
CA GLY A 92 -2.55 -10.06 8.53
C GLY A 92 -2.28 -10.85 7.25
N ALA A 93 -1.45 -10.26 6.39
CA ALA A 93 -1.01 -10.90 5.15
C ALA A 93 0.00 -12.01 5.43
N ALA A 94 0.88 -11.82 6.42
CA ALA A 94 1.87 -12.81 6.81
C ALA A 94 1.29 -13.87 7.77
N PRO A 95 1.76 -15.13 7.72
CA PRO A 95 1.37 -16.16 8.67
C PRO A 95 1.65 -15.75 10.12
N GLY A 96 0.65 -15.86 10.99
CA GLY A 96 0.75 -15.50 12.41
C GLY A 96 0.75 -13.99 12.70
N GLU A 97 0.64 -13.14 11.68
CA GLU A 97 0.53 -11.70 11.84
C GLU A 97 -0.87 -11.31 12.35
N TRP A 98 -0.92 -10.44 13.35
CA TRP A 98 -2.15 -9.84 13.88
C TRP A 98 -2.07 -8.33 13.76
N CYS A 99 -3.13 -7.74 13.22
CA CYS A 99 -3.17 -6.36 12.75
C CYS A 99 -4.22 -5.61 13.53
N ARG A 100 -3.77 -4.68 14.37
CA ARG A 100 -4.66 -3.84 15.18
C ARG A 100 -5.50 -2.94 14.27
N VAL A 101 -6.81 -2.90 14.51
CA VAL A 101 -7.74 -1.98 13.86
C VAL A 101 -7.55 -0.60 14.45
N VAL A 102 -7.28 0.36 13.56
CA VAL A 102 -6.98 1.75 13.93
C VAL A 102 -8.09 2.71 13.53
N ALA A 103 -8.97 2.34 12.60
CA ALA A 103 -10.18 3.11 12.32
C ALA A 103 -11.26 2.19 11.75
N VAL A 104 -12.51 2.50 12.11
CA VAL A 104 -13.71 1.88 11.53
C VAL A 104 -14.69 2.98 11.22
N ALA A 105 -15.24 2.98 10.00
CA ALA A 105 -16.28 3.92 9.61
C ALA A 105 -17.41 3.19 8.88
N ALA A 106 -18.64 3.39 9.33
CA ALA A 106 -19.82 2.93 8.60
C ALA A 106 -19.98 3.74 7.32
N ALA A 107 -20.27 3.07 6.20
CA ALA A 107 -20.44 3.68 4.89
C ALA A 107 -21.88 3.51 4.34
N GLY A 108 -22.83 3.22 5.23
CA GLY A 108 -24.23 2.94 4.89
C GLY A 108 -24.40 1.67 4.04
N ARG A 109 -25.59 1.49 3.48
CA ARG A 109 -25.88 0.37 2.58
C ARG A 109 -25.41 0.65 1.16
N GLY A 110 -25.06 -0.39 0.43
CA GLY A 110 -24.73 -0.28 -0.99
C GLY A 110 -24.38 -1.61 -1.64
N VAL A 111 -24.11 -1.55 -2.94
CA VAL A 111 -23.80 -2.73 -3.75
C VAL A 111 -22.34 -3.17 -3.52
N VAL A 112 -22.18 -4.46 -3.25
CA VAL A 112 -20.88 -5.17 -3.19
C VAL A 112 -20.90 -6.33 -4.19
N HIS A 113 -19.70 -6.77 -4.61
CA HIS A 113 -19.46 -7.90 -5.49
C HIS A 113 -18.65 -8.95 -4.72
N GLY A 114 -19.34 -9.92 -4.12
CA GLY A 114 -18.73 -10.81 -3.11
C GLY A 114 -18.59 -10.12 -1.75
N ASP A 115 -17.35 -9.98 -1.28
CA ASP A 115 -17.01 -9.39 0.02
C ASP A 115 -16.64 -7.90 -0.06
N PHE A 116 -16.60 -7.31 -1.26
CA PHE A 116 -16.06 -5.95 -1.47
C PHE A 116 -16.87 -5.13 -2.47
N THR A 117 -16.82 -3.81 -2.37
CA THR A 117 -17.21 -2.94 -3.50
C THR A 117 -16.22 -3.09 -4.66
N ALA A 118 -16.65 -2.77 -5.88
CA ALA A 118 -15.83 -2.98 -7.09
C ALA A 118 -14.51 -2.19 -7.09
N ASP A 119 -14.46 -1.08 -6.36
CA ASP A 119 -13.35 -0.13 -6.25
C ASP A 119 -12.43 -0.40 -5.04
N HIS A 120 -12.72 -1.42 -4.21
CA HIS A 120 -11.89 -1.80 -3.08
C HIS A 120 -10.60 -2.48 -3.51
N LEU A 121 -9.47 -2.01 -2.97
CA LEU A 121 -8.18 -2.57 -3.30
C LEU A 121 -7.96 -3.85 -2.49
N VAL A 122 -7.75 -4.94 -3.22
CA VAL A 122 -7.50 -6.28 -2.69
C VAL A 122 -6.13 -6.77 -3.14
N VAL A 123 -5.53 -7.67 -2.38
CA VAL A 123 -4.29 -8.34 -2.75
C VAL A 123 -4.63 -9.56 -3.58
N GLY A 124 -4.36 -9.47 -4.89
CA GLY A 124 -4.56 -10.53 -5.86
C GLY A 124 -3.37 -11.48 -5.97
N ALA A 125 -3.42 -12.32 -7.01
CA ALA A 125 -2.36 -13.25 -7.33
C ALA A 125 -1.01 -12.54 -7.53
N ARG A 126 0.08 -13.21 -7.11
CA ARG A 126 1.46 -12.68 -7.21
C ARG A 126 1.70 -11.37 -6.43
N GLY A 127 0.80 -10.99 -5.51
CA GLY A 127 0.95 -9.81 -4.67
C GLY A 127 0.61 -8.50 -5.38
N VAL A 128 -0.16 -8.53 -6.46
CA VAL A 128 -0.67 -7.31 -7.10
C VAL A 128 -1.82 -6.76 -6.27
N VAL A 129 -1.74 -5.50 -5.87
CA VAL A 129 -2.81 -4.76 -5.19
C VAL A 129 -3.59 -4.00 -6.25
N ALA A 130 -4.87 -4.35 -6.43
CA ALA A 130 -5.72 -3.79 -7.47
C ALA A 130 -7.18 -3.80 -7.02
N ALA A 131 -8.03 -3.10 -7.76
CA ALA A 131 -9.47 -3.09 -7.52
C ALA A 131 -10.04 -4.51 -7.59
N SER A 132 -10.94 -4.86 -6.66
CA SER A 132 -11.64 -6.15 -6.64
C SER A 132 -12.48 -6.36 -7.91
N GLY A 133 -12.99 -5.25 -8.49
CA GLY A 133 -13.78 -5.25 -9.71
C GLY A 133 -15.21 -5.77 -9.51
N ALA A 134 -16.06 -5.53 -10.52
CA ALA A 134 -17.45 -5.99 -10.51
C ALA A 134 -17.61 -7.51 -10.75
N GLY A 135 -16.54 -8.16 -11.24
CA GLY A 135 -16.49 -9.61 -11.48
C GLY A 135 -16.07 -10.44 -10.27
N GLY A 136 -15.76 -9.81 -9.12
CA GLY A 136 -15.23 -10.47 -7.92
C GLY A 136 -16.23 -11.35 -7.16
N GLY A 137 -17.49 -11.39 -7.59
CA GLY A 137 -18.53 -12.21 -6.97
C GLY A 137 -19.93 -11.76 -7.35
N ARG A 138 -20.94 -12.41 -6.75
CA ARG A 138 -22.34 -12.03 -6.95
C ARG A 138 -22.58 -10.62 -6.41
N ALA A 139 -23.18 -9.78 -7.24
CA ALA A 139 -23.64 -8.46 -6.83
C ALA A 139 -24.80 -8.59 -5.82
N ARG A 140 -24.73 -7.85 -4.72
CA ARG A 140 -25.78 -7.80 -3.69
C ARG A 140 -25.67 -6.50 -2.89
N GLU A 141 -26.76 -6.11 -2.26
CA GLU A 141 -26.78 -4.97 -1.36
C GLU A 141 -26.56 -5.43 0.09
N THR A 142 -25.73 -4.71 0.83
CA THR A 142 -25.43 -4.98 2.25
C THR A 142 -24.91 -3.70 2.90
N ASP A 143 -24.74 -3.74 4.23
CA ASP A 143 -24.01 -2.68 4.94
C ASP A 143 -22.57 -2.63 4.44
N ARG A 144 -21.98 -1.45 4.41
CA ARG A 144 -20.60 -1.26 3.98
C ARG A 144 -19.80 -0.67 5.12
N VAL A 145 -18.58 -1.17 5.29
CA VAL A 145 -17.69 -0.71 6.35
C VAL A 145 -16.29 -0.47 5.80
N ASN A 146 -15.70 0.64 6.22
CA ASN A 146 -14.29 0.94 6.05
C ASN A 146 -13.53 0.49 7.29
N ILE A 147 -12.50 -0.34 7.09
CA ILE A 147 -11.64 -0.84 8.17
C ILE A 147 -10.21 -0.50 7.81
N ALA A 148 -9.55 0.30 8.67
CA ALA A 148 -8.12 0.57 8.57
C ALA A 148 -7.38 -0.13 9.71
N THR A 149 -6.20 -0.67 9.44
CA THR A 149 -5.40 -1.42 10.42
C THR A 149 -3.96 -0.93 10.46
N ALA A 150 -3.17 -1.32 11.45
CA ALA A 150 -1.74 -1.02 11.48
C ALA A 150 -0.97 -1.73 10.34
N CYS A 151 -1.54 -2.79 9.77
CA CYS A 151 -0.94 -3.57 8.70
C CYS A 151 -1.38 -3.10 7.31
N PRO A 152 -0.56 -3.38 6.27
CA PRO A 152 -0.90 -3.04 4.90
C PRO A 152 -2.06 -3.86 4.34
N ALA A 153 -2.34 -5.06 4.84
CA ALA A 153 -3.51 -5.84 4.43
C ALA A 153 -3.95 -6.77 5.54
N VAL A 154 -5.23 -7.11 5.52
CA VAL A 154 -5.87 -8.03 6.47
C VAL A 154 -6.71 -9.07 5.75
N ARG A 155 -6.88 -10.22 6.40
CA ARG A 155 -7.47 -11.41 5.83
C ARG A 155 -8.87 -11.64 6.36
N LEU A 156 -9.83 -11.82 5.45
CA LEU A 156 -11.16 -12.33 5.76
C LEU A 156 -11.14 -13.83 6.02
N ALA A 157 -12.17 -14.37 6.65
CA ALA A 157 -12.36 -15.81 6.83
C ALA A 157 -12.48 -16.54 5.48
N SER A 158 -12.89 -15.86 4.40
CA SER A 158 -12.87 -16.37 3.03
C SER A 158 -11.46 -16.58 2.46
N GLY A 159 -10.43 -16.11 3.17
CA GLY A 159 -9.03 -16.12 2.74
C GLY A 159 -8.61 -14.90 1.93
N ALA A 160 -9.57 -14.10 1.46
CA ALA A 160 -9.33 -12.88 0.72
C ALA A 160 -8.55 -11.85 1.56
N LEU A 161 -7.59 -11.19 0.93
CA LEU A 161 -6.79 -10.12 1.53
C LEU A 161 -7.25 -8.77 1.01
N PHE A 162 -7.65 -7.89 1.91
CA PHE A 162 -8.06 -6.54 1.57
C PHE A 162 -7.16 -5.50 2.21
N THR A 163 -7.13 -4.32 1.59
CA THR A 163 -6.29 -3.22 2.04
C THR A 163 -7.12 -2.10 2.65
N PRO A 164 -6.55 -1.27 3.54
CA PRO A 164 -7.21 -0.04 4.00
C PRO A 164 -7.37 1.05 2.95
N LEU A 165 -6.91 0.81 1.71
CA LEU A 165 -6.90 1.79 0.63
C LEU A 165 -7.91 1.41 -0.46
N SER A 166 -8.26 2.40 -1.28
CA SER A 166 -9.20 2.25 -2.39
C SER A 166 -8.68 2.88 -3.67
N THR A 167 -9.37 2.63 -4.78
CA THR A 167 -9.06 3.33 -6.03
C THR A 167 -9.35 4.83 -5.99
N ALA A 168 -10.15 5.31 -5.03
CA ALA A 168 -10.32 6.74 -4.80
C ALA A 168 -9.00 7.40 -4.40
N PHE A 169 -8.17 6.70 -3.60
CA PHE A 169 -6.82 7.18 -3.29
C PHE A 169 -5.82 6.80 -4.38
N CYS A 170 -5.77 5.54 -4.80
CA CYS A 170 -4.82 5.04 -5.79
C CYS A 170 -5.54 4.34 -6.95
N ALA A 171 -5.79 5.08 -8.03
CA ALA A 171 -6.58 4.59 -9.17
C ALA A 171 -5.87 3.55 -10.06
N ARG A 172 -4.64 3.16 -9.74
CA ARG A 172 -3.83 2.21 -10.52
C ARG A 172 -3.38 1.01 -9.69
N PRO A 173 -3.17 -0.15 -10.34
CA PRO A 173 -2.56 -1.30 -9.68
C PRO A 173 -1.15 -1.00 -9.15
N LEU A 174 -0.80 -1.64 -8.05
CA LEU A 174 0.52 -1.58 -7.42
C LEU A 174 1.06 -2.99 -7.19
N ASP A 175 2.36 -3.20 -7.39
CA ASP A 175 3.03 -4.39 -6.86
C ASP A 175 3.14 -4.30 -5.33
N TRP A 176 3.26 -5.45 -4.66
CA TRP A 176 3.32 -5.55 -3.20
C TRP A 176 4.40 -4.65 -2.57
N ARG A 177 5.55 -4.49 -3.22
CA ARG A 177 6.66 -3.70 -2.68
C ARG A 177 6.34 -2.21 -2.76
N SER A 178 5.84 -1.74 -3.90
CA SER A 178 5.43 -0.35 -4.08
C SER A 178 4.27 0.01 -3.14
N TYR A 179 3.28 -0.88 -3.05
CA TYR A 179 2.15 -0.74 -2.13
C TYR A 179 2.60 -0.69 -0.67
N GLY A 180 3.48 -1.61 -0.25
CA GLY A 180 4.00 -1.64 1.11
C GLY A 180 4.76 -0.36 1.46
N ALA A 181 5.59 0.16 0.56
CA ALA A 181 6.31 1.41 0.78
C ALA A 181 5.36 2.61 0.95
N LEU A 182 4.33 2.69 0.09
CA LEU A 182 3.27 3.69 0.18
C LEU A 182 2.54 3.58 1.54
N TYR A 183 2.07 2.38 1.89
CA TYR A 183 1.32 2.16 3.12
C TYR A 183 2.14 2.51 4.37
N ALA A 184 3.42 2.12 4.40
CA ALA A 184 4.31 2.45 5.49
C ALA A 184 4.50 3.98 5.63
N ALA A 185 4.55 4.71 4.52
CA ALA A 185 4.61 6.18 4.54
C ALA A 185 3.30 6.79 5.08
N ILE A 186 2.13 6.28 4.67
CA ILE A 186 0.82 6.69 5.20
C ILE A 186 0.76 6.44 6.70
N ALA A 187 1.12 5.24 7.16
CA ALA A 187 1.08 4.87 8.56
C ALA A 187 1.95 5.79 9.44
N ARG A 188 3.12 6.22 8.95
CA ARG A 188 3.96 7.19 9.68
C ARG A 188 3.34 8.58 9.76
N VAL A 189 2.72 9.06 8.67
CA VAL A 189 1.99 10.34 8.68
C VAL A 189 0.80 10.26 9.65
N VAL A 190 0.00 9.19 9.55
CA VAL A 190 -1.14 8.91 10.44
C VAL A 190 -0.70 8.84 11.91
N ALA A 191 0.41 8.16 12.21
CA ALA A 191 0.92 8.05 13.58
C ALA A 191 1.21 9.43 14.20
N ARG A 192 1.62 10.41 13.41
CA ARG A 192 1.91 11.78 13.89
C ARG A 192 0.68 12.69 13.92
N THR A 193 -0.31 12.43 13.06
CA THR A 193 -1.42 13.36 12.82
C THR A 193 -2.80 12.82 13.19
N GLY A 194 -2.92 11.54 13.55
CA GLY A 194 -4.17 10.87 13.92
C GLY A 194 -4.84 10.15 12.73
N ALA A 195 -5.82 9.30 13.03
CA ALA A 195 -6.47 8.42 12.04
C ALA A 195 -7.64 9.05 11.27
N PHE A 196 -7.89 10.36 11.44
CA PHE A 196 -8.94 11.06 10.69
C PHE A 196 -8.76 10.92 9.17
N TRP A 197 -7.55 10.60 8.69
CA TRP A 197 -7.30 10.35 7.26
C TRP A 197 -8.14 9.22 6.66
N PHE A 198 -8.60 8.28 7.48
CA PHE A 198 -9.40 7.14 7.06
C PHE A 198 -10.91 7.39 7.13
N ASP A 199 -11.33 8.56 7.61
CA ASP A 199 -12.73 8.95 7.66
C ASP A 199 -13.04 9.89 6.49
N PRO A 200 -13.71 9.43 5.42
CA PRO A 200 -14.02 10.27 4.26
C PRO A 200 -14.98 11.41 4.59
N SER A 201 -15.73 11.33 5.70
CA SER A 201 -16.73 12.34 6.07
C SER A 201 -16.13 13.63 6.61
N VAL A 202 -14.85 13.62 6.99
CA VAL A 202 -14.18 14.81 7.51
C VAL A 202 -13.69 15.74 6.40
N TYR A 203 -13.68 15.30 5.15
CA TYR A 203 -13.18 16.09 4.03
C TYR A 203 -14.25 17.01 3.46
N VAL A 204 -13.80 18.17 2.97
CA VAL A 204 -14.67 19.17 2.35
C VAL A 204 -14.37 19.30 0.86
N ASP A 205 -15.40 19.41 0.04
CA ASP A 205 -15.24 19.73 -1.38
C ASP A 205 -14.74 21.18 -1.54
N GLY A 206 -13.90 21.40 -2.54
CA GLY A 206 -13.29 22.70 -2.79
C GLY A 206 -14.28 23.69 -3.40
N GLY A 207 -14.15 24.97 -3.05
CA GLY A 207 -14.74 26.11 -3.77
C GLY A 207 -16.24 25.97 -4.08
N GLY A 208 -17.10 25.96 -3.05
CA GLY A 208 -18.55 25.89 -3.24
C GLY A 208 -19.07 24.56 -3.80
N GLY A 209 -18.28 23.49 -3.75
CA GLY A 209 -18.66 22.15 -4.23
C GLY A 209 -18.20 21.82 -5.66
N ALA A 210 -17.44 22.71 -6.31
CA ALA A 210 -17.05 22.53 -7.71
C ALA A 210 -16.01 21.41 -7.95
N VAL A 211 -15.22 21.06 -6.93
CA VAL A 211 -14.19 20.01 -7.04
C VAL A 211 -14.28 19.07 -5.85
N SER A 212 -14.60 17.80 -6.11
CA SER A 212 -14.64 16.78 -5.07
C SER A 212 -13.26 16.58 -4.44
N TRP A 213 -13.19 16.47 -3.11
CA TRP A 213 -11.93 16.18 -2.41
C TRP A 213 -11.24 14.92 -2.94
N ALA A 214 -12.02 13.91 -3.34
CA ALA A 214 -11.50 12.64 -3.83
C ALA A 214 -10.78 12.76 -5.18
N ALA A 215 -11.16 13.74 -6.02
CA ALA A 215 -10.59 13.90 -7.36
C ALA A 215 -9.08 14.22 -7.35
N GLY A 216 -8.59 14.87 -6.28
CA GLY A 216 -7.17 15.20 -6.14
C GLY A 216 -6.30 14.06 -5.62
N LEU A 217 -6.90 13.01 -5.04
CA LEU A 217 -6.16 11.97 -4.34
C LEU A 217 -5.28 11.07 -5.23
N PRO A 218 -5.69 10.66 -6.44
CA PRO A 218 -4.84 9.84 -7.31
C PRO A 218 -3.48 10.47 -7.61
N ALA A 219 -3.44 11.79 -7.83
CA ALA A 219 -2.20 12.52 -8.06
C ALA A 219 -1.30 12.54 -6.81
N VAL A 220 -1.89 12.63 -5.62
CA VAL A 220 -1.16 12.54 -4.35
C VAL A 220 -0.61 11.12 -4.17
N CYS A 221 -1.41 10.08 -4.39
CA CYS A 221 -0.95 8.69 -4.31
C CYS A 221 0.23 8.42 -5.26
N ASP A 222 0.15 8.87 -6.50
CA ASP A 222 1.22 8.63 -7.49
C ASP A 222 2.54 9.27 -7.08
N ALA A 223 2.49 10.52 -6.64
CA ALA A 223 3.68 11.23 -6.18
C ALA A 223 4.22 10.63 -4.87
N MET A 224 3.34 10.24 -3.94
CA MET A 224 3.72 9.62 -2.68
C MET A 224 4.35 8.25 -2.90
N THR A 225 3.80 7.44 -3.80
CA THR A 225 4.33 6.12 -4.16
C THR A 225 5.72 6.24 -4.74
N ALA A 226 5.93 7.15 -5.70
CA ALA A 226 7.26 7.40 -6.28
C ALA A 226 8.24 7.86 -5.19
N CYS A 227 7.83 8.79 -4.33
CA CYS A 227 8.71 9.27 -3.26
C CYS A 227 9.04 8.19 -2.25
N ALA A 228 8.07 7.40 -1.80
CA ALA A 228 8.26 6.38 -0.79
C ALA A 228 9.07 5.17 -1.31
N ALA A 229 8.84 4.76 -2.56
CA ALA A 229 9.47 3.57 -3.12
C ALA A 229 10.88 3.84 -3.68
N SER A 230 11.08 4.94 -4.39
CA SER A 230 12.35 5.26 -5.08
C SER A 230 13.03 6.55 -4.62
N GLY A 231 12.35 7.39 -3.84
CA GLY A 231 12.84 8.73 -3.49
C GLY A 231 12.65 9.75 -4.61
N GLU A 232 11.97 9.38 -5.69
CA GLU A 232 11.69 10.25 -6.83
C GLU A 232 10.46 11.12 -6.57
N ARG A 233 10.36 12.26 -7.26
CA ARG A 233 9.18 13.15 -7.20
C ARG A 233 8.77 13.60 -5.80
N CYS A 234 9.64 13.51 -4.79
CA CYS A 234 9.32 13.93 -3.42
C CYS A 234 8.90 15.39 -3.32
N ALA A 235 9.52 16.30 -4.07
CA ALA A 235 9.08 17.70 -4.08
C ALA A 235 7.67 17.87 -4.68
N ALA A 236 7.34 17.09 -5.71
CA ALA A 236 5.99 17.07 -6.29
C ALA A 236 4.97 16.52 -5.31
N PHE A 237 5.32 15.47 -4.55
CA PHE A 237 4.48 14.93 -3.47
C PHE A 237 4.22 15.98 -2.39
N GLU A 238 5.28 16.60 -1.84
CA GLU A 238 5.14 17.61 -0.78
C GLU A 238 4.21 18.74 -1.21
N ALA A 239 4.40 19.26 -2.42
CA ALA A 239 3.59 20.34 -2.96
C ALA A 239 2.14 19.91 -3.22
N ALA A 240 1.91 18.71 -3.77
CA ALA A 240 0.58 18.20 -4.05
C ALA A 240 -0.20 17.93 -2.75
N ALA A 241 0.44 17.28 -1.77
CA ALA A 241 -0.15 17.00 -0.47
C ALA A 241 -0.50 18.29 0.28
N ALA A 242 0.40 19.26 0.33
CA ALA A 242 0.15 20.55 0.98
C ALA A 242 -1.07 21.26 0.37
N ARG A 243 -1.14 21.38 -0.96
CA ARG A 243 -2.29 21.98 -1.65
C ARG A 243 -3.60 21.23 -1.36
N TRP A 244 -3.56 19.90 -1.39
CA TRP A 244 -4.73 19.08 -1.12
C TRP A 244 -5.23 19.26 0.32
N ILE A 245 -4.31 19.27 1.29
CA ILE A 245 -4.60 19.50 2.71
C ILE A 245 -5.21 20.89 2.92
N ASP A 246 -4.66 21.92 2.28
CA ASP A 246 -5.16 23.29 2.37
C ASP A 246 -6.53 23.49 1.71
N ALA A 247 -6.90 22.66 0.73
CA ALA A 247 -8.19 22.76 0.06
C ALA A 247 -9.27 21.92 0.75
N HIS A 248 -8.94 20.71 1.22
CA HIS A 248 -9.94 19.69 1.54
C HIS A 248 -9.95 19.23 3.01
N VAL A 249 -8.97 19.62 3.82
CA VAL A 249 -8.95 19.28 5.24
C VAL A 249 -9.49 20.46 6.07
N PRO A 250 -10.48 20.26 6.96
CA PRO A 250 -11.04 21.31 7.81
C PRO A 250 -9.97 22.01 8.66
N ALA A 251 -10.21 23.28 8.99
CA ALA A 251 -9.23 24.15 9.66
C ALA A 251 -8.64 23.53 10.94
N ALA A 252 -9.46 22.90 11.78
CA ALA A 252 -9.02 22.27 13.03
C ALA A 252 -8.04 21.10 12.79
N LEU A 253 -8.37 20.20 11.85
CA LEU A 253 -7.53 19.06 11.49
C LEU A 253 -6.27 19.53 10.73
N ARG A 254 -6.41 20.52 9.85
CA ARG A 254 -5.29 21.14 9.15
C ARG A 254 -4.29 21.78 10.12
N ALA A 255 -4.77 22.46 11.15
CA ALA A 255 -3.91 23.02 12.19
C ALA A 255 -3.13 21.92 12.93
N ARG A 256 -3.75 20.75 13.16
CA ARG A 256 -3.04 19.58 13.71
C ARG A 256 -1.94 19.07 12.78
N VAL A 257 -2.22 18.95 11.49
CA VAL A 257 -1.20 18.57 10.49
C VAL A 257 -0.05 19.57 10.47
N ARG A 258 -0.35 20.88 10.47
CA ARG A 258 0.67 21.93 10.49
C ARG A 258 1.50 21.98 11.78
N ARG A 259 0.95 21.56 12.92
CA ARG A 259 1.75 21.38 14.15
C ARG A 259 2.73 20.22 14.03
N ALA A 260 2.32 19.10 13.40
CA ALA A 260 3.22 17.97 13.15
C ALA A 260 4.26 18.28 12.06
N TYR A 261 3.88 19.11 11.09
CA TYR A 261 4.67 19.48 9.92
C TYR A 261 4.67 21.01 9.73
N PRO A 262 5.48 21.76 10.52
CA PRO A 262 5.51 23.23 10.47
C PRO A 262 6.04 23.80 9.15
N ARG A 263 6.69 22.98 8.33
CA ARG A 263 7.22 23.31 6.99
C ARG A 263 6.46 22.57 5.88
N LEU A 264 5.20 22.19 6.12
CA LEU A 264 4.33 21.58 5.10
C LEU A 264 4.31 22.42 3.82
N GLY A 265 4.61 21.78 2.68
CA GLY A 265 4.69 22.41 1.36
C GLY A 265 6.09 22.89 0.98
N ASP A 266 7.04 22.94 1.92
CA ASP A 266 8.43 23.30 1.66
C ASP A 266 9.30 22.03 1.53
N ALA A 267 9.48 21.58 0.29
CA ALA A 267 10.29 20.41 -0.02
C ALA A 267 11.80 20.62 0.19
N ALA A 268 12.26 21.88 0.29
CA ALA A 268 13.65 22.23 0.52
C ALA A 268 14.00 22.27 2.02
N ALA A 269 13.00 22.36 2.90
CA ALA A 269 13.20 22.29 4.34
C ALA A 269 13.91 20.98 4.74
N ALA A 270 14.93 21.12 5.59
CA ALA A 270 15.69 19.99 6.12
C ALA A 270 14.83 19.07 7.02
N SER A 271 13.83 19.64 7.69
CA SER A 271 12.88 18.90 8.54
C SER A 271 11.55 19.65 8.66
N GLY A 272 10.55 18.98 9.26
CA GLY A 272 9.24 19.58 9.52
C GLY A 272 8.28 19.56 8.32
N ASN A 273 8.60 18.84 7.25
CA ASN A 273 7.73 18.59 6.10
C ASN A 273 7.30 17.10 6.06
N LEU A 274 6.37 16.72 5.18
CA LEU A 274 5.91 15.33 5.09
C LEU A 274 7.04 14.39 4.64
N LEU A 275 8.05 14.90 3.93
CA LEU A 275 9.19 14.11 3.45
C LEU A 275 9.99 13.44 4.56
N ALA A 276 9.94 13.95 5.80
CA ALA A 276 10.53 13.30 6.96
C ALA A 276 9.95 11.89 7.20
N ASP A 277 8.67 11.70 6.90
CA ASP A 277 7.95 10.44 7.08
C ASP A 277 7.72 9.69 5.77
N VAL A 278 7.81 10.35 4.61
CA VAL A 278 7.54 9.70 3.31
C VAL A 278 8.79 9.18 2.61
N ARG A 279 9.94 9.84 2.72
CA ARG A 279 11.16 9.39 2.03
C ARG A 279 11.60 7.99 2.49
N PRO A 280 12.18 7.17 1.60
CA PRO A 280 12.77 5.90 1.99
C PRO A 280 13.89 6.13 3.00
N ARG A 281 13.88 5.33 4.07
CA ARG A 281 14.92 5.39 5.11
C ARG A 281 16.31 5.23 4.50
N ALA A 282 17.31 5.90 5.08
CA ALA A 282 18.67 5.98 4.53
C ALA A 282 19.30 4.59 4.28
N TRP A 283 19.02 3.60 5.12
CA TRP A 283 19.52 2.24 4.93
C TRP A 283 18.92 1.53 3.71
N VAL A 284 17.65 1.80 3.35
CA VAL A 284 17.01 1.28 2.13
C VAL A 284 17.73 1.83 0.89
N ARG A 285 18.09 3.12 0.93
CA ARG A 285 18.90 3.75 -0.12
C ARG A 285 20.31 3.15 -0.19
N ALA A 286 20.93 2.88 0.95
CA ALA A 286 22.25 2.24 1.02
C ALA A 286 22.23 0.80 0.45
N VAL A 287 21.23 0.00 0.78
CA VAL A 287 21.07 -1.37 0.25
C VAL A 287 20.78 -1.35 -1.25
N ALA A 288 19.93 -0.44 -1.73
CA ALA A 288 19.68 -0.27 -3.16
C ALA A 288 20.96 0.11 -3.93
N ALA A 289 21.75 1.05 -3.40
CA ALA A 289 23.03 1.44 -3.98
C ALA A 289 24.08 0.30 -3.96
N LEU A 290 24.05 -0.58 -2.96
CA LEU A 290 24.95 -1.73 -2.90
C LEU A 290 24.60 -2.78 -3.97
N ARG A 291 23.30 -2.98 -4.26
CA ARG A 291 22.83 -3.91 -5.30
C ARG A 291 23.20 -3.44 -6.71
N THR A 292 23.05 -2.15 -7.01
CA THR A 292 23.45 -1.60 -8.32
C THR A 292 24.95 -1.69 -8.55
N ARG A 293 25.76 -1.43 -7.51
CA ARG A 293 27.22 -1.62 -7.57
C ARG A 293 27.63 -3.07 -7.85
N ARG A 294 26.97 -4.06 -7.24
CA ARG A 294 27.23 -5.48 -7.52
C ARG A 294 26.83 -5.89 -8.94
N ALA A 295 25.69 -5.41 -9.43
CA ALA A 295 25.27 -5.67 -10.81
C ALA A 295 26.23 -5.06 -11.84
N ALA A 296 26.68 -3.83 -11.60
CA ALA A 296 27.68 -3.17 -12.44
C ALA A 296 29.02 -3.92 -12.44
N ALA A 297 29.50 -4.35 -11.26
CA ALA A 297 30.73 -5.15 -11.15
C ALA A 297 30.64 -6.50 -11.88
N ALA A 298 29.49 -7.18 -11.79
CA ALA A 298 29.25 -8.44 -12.52
C ALA A 298 29.25 -8.21 -14.04
N LEU A 299 28.65 -7.12 -14.52
CA LEU A 299 28.64 -6.76 -15.94
C LEU A 299 30.06 -6.49 -16.47
N VAL A 300 30.87 -5.73 -15.70
CA VAL A 300 32.28 -5.47 -16.03
C VAL A 300 33.08 -6.78 -16.10
N ALA A 301 32.91 -7.68 -15.13
CA ALA A 301 33.58 -8.98 -15.13
C ALA A 301 33.22 -9.82 -16.38
N VAL A 302 31.94 -9.86 -16.76
CA VAL A 302 31.49 -10.54 -17.99
C VAL A 302 32.11 -9.91 -19.22
N CYS A 303 32.11 -8.58 -19.35
CA CYS A 303 32.77 -7.88 -20.45
C CYS A 303 34.28 -8.19 -20.52
N CYS A 304 34.97 -8.19 -19.38
CA CYS A 304 36.39 -8.57 -19.31
C CYS A 304 36.63 -10.02 -19.74
N CYS A 305 35.78 -10.97 -19.32
CA CYS A 305 35.88 -12.37 -19.75
C CYS A 305 35.63 -12.52 -21.27
N LEU A 306 34.65 -11.82 -21.83
CA LEU A 306 34.38 -11.83 -23.27
C LEU A 306 35.55 -11.23 -24.08
N LEU A 307 36.15 -10.14 -23.61
CA LEU A 307 37.35 -9.56 -24.23
C LEU A 307 38.54 -10.53 -24.15
N ALA A 308 38.79 -11.15 -23.00
CA ALA A 308 39.87 -12.12 -22.82
C ALA A 308 39.72 -13.33 -23.75
N THR A 309 38.49 -13.85 -23.90
CA THR A 309 38.21 -14.97 -24.82
C THR A 309 38.33 -14.57 -26.29
N ALA A 310 37.92 -13.37 -26.68
CA ALA A 310 38.13 -12.85 -28.03
C ALA A 310 39.63 -12.72 -28.36
N VAL A 311 40.42 -12.13 -27.46
CA VAL A 311 41.88 -12.00 -27.61
C VAL A 311 42.56 -13.37 -27.68
N ALA A 312 42.16 -14.32 -26.83
CA ALA A 312 42.68 -15.68 -26.87
C ALA A 312 42.35 -16.41 -28.19
N ARG A 313 41.16 -16.20 -28.77
CA ARG A 313 40.78 -16.74 -30.07
C ARG A 313 41.57 -16.12 -31.22
N CYS A 314 41.76 -14.79 -31.23
CA CYS A 314 42.63 -14.13 -32.20
C CYS A 314 44.07 -14.68 -32.14
N ARG A 315 44.63 -14.86 -30.94
CA ARG A 315 45.98 -15.44 -30.77
C ARG A 315 46.10 -16.88 -31.30
N ARG A 316 45.06 -17.70 -31.15
CA ARG A 316 45.03 -19.07 -31.69
C ARG A 316 44.82 -19.12 -33.21
N GLY A 317 44.10 -18.16 -33.78
CA GLY A 317 43.90 -18.04 -35.23
C GLY A 317 45.12 -17.47 -35.99
N CYS A 318 46.05 -16.81 -35.29
CA CYS A 318 47.32 -16.33 -35.86
C CYS A 318 48.49 -17.32 -35.72
N ALA A 319 48.26 -18.53 -35.20
CA ALA A 319 49.27 -19.58 -35.26
C ALA A 319 49.42 -20.01 -36.73
N ALA A 320 50.52 -19.59 -37.35
CA ALA A 320 50.81 -19.83 -38.76
C ALA A 320 50.75 -21.32 -39.12
N PRO A 321 50.24 -21.70 -40.31
CA PRO A 321 50.31 -23.07 -40.77
C PRO A 321 51.77 -23.51 -40.84
N SER A 322 52.09 -24.58 -40.10
CA SER A 322 53.36 -25.29 -40.19
C SER A 322 53.58 -25.71 -41.64
N VAL A 323 54.52 -25.06 -42.33
CA VAL A 323 54.94 -25.44 -43.68
C VAL A 323 55.54 -26.84 -43.62
N ALA A 324 54.82 -27.82 -44.16
CA ALA A 324 55.36 -29.15 -44.38
C ALA A 324 56.46 -29.07 -45.45
N PRO A 325 57.66 -29.65 -45.23
CA PRO A 325 58.70 -29.67 -46.24
C PRO A 325 58.28 -30.57 -47.41
N ALA A 326 58.37 -30.03 -48.62
CA ALA A 326 58.17 -30.75 -49.86
C ALA A 326 59.23 -31.86 -50.02
N ALA A 327 58.80 -33.11 -50.16
CA ALA A 327 59.64 -34.19 -50.63
C ALA A 327 59.61 -34.19 -52.17
N SER A 328 60.80 -34.03 -52.76
CA SER A 328 61.09 -34.01 -54.19
C SER A 328 60.86 -35.38 -54.86
N PRO A 329 60.64 -35.43 -56.19
CA PRO A 329 60.50 -36.67 -56.93
C PRO A 329 61.89 -37.23 -57.31
N GLY A 330 62.08 -38.53 -57.12
CA GLY A 330 63.28 -39.28 -57.49
C GLY A 330 63.24 -40.69 -56.92
#